data_AF-A0A2H9Q6G8-F1
#
_entry.id   AF-A0A2H9Q6G8-F1
#
_cell.length_a   1.000
_cell.length_b   1.000
_cell.length_c   1.000
_cell.angle_alpha   90.00
_cell.angle_beta   90.00
_cell.angle_gamma   90.00
#
_symmetry.space_group_name_H-M   'P 1'
#
loop_
_entity.id
_entity.type
_entity.pdbx_description
1 polymer ?
#
loop_
_entity_poly.entity_id
_entity_poly.type
_entity_poly.pdbx_seq_one_letter_code
_entity_poly.pdbx_strand_id
1 'polypeptide(L)'
;MPAKPGESPASRGIPSKRSLWFDYGQLPMAVTARWEAEDFLKLVFPPQYQRAQYDIAVKLVHLLGEHEEIDGDELATWMQANGVPNSTLRNLVIPKLYRVGMVARERRNPTGQDLKDKRHRMVLKLSNRFGEALKHIGGEWVSLVETGRIKRKKTVESK
;
A
#
# COMPACT_ATOMS: atom_id res chain seq x y z
N MET A 1 -9.39 9.88 -4.12
CA MET A 1 -9.55 11.31 -3.78
C MET A 1 -8.80 11.57 -2.48
N PRO A 2 -7.83 12.49 -2.45
CA PRO A 2 -7.29 13.00 -1.20
C PRO A 2 -8.42 13.66 -0.39
N ALA A 3 -8.30 13.66 0.95
CA ALA A 3 -9.23 14.38 1.80
C ALA A 3 -9.25 15.87 1.39
N LYS A 4 -10.43 16.49 1.33
CA LYS A 4 -10.50 17.94 1.15
C LYS A 4 -9.87 18.62 2.37
N PRO A 5 -9.09 19.71 2.21
CA PRO A 5 -8.59 20.48 3.34
C PRO A 5 -9.76 20.86 4.27
N GLY A 6 -9.66 20.49 5.56
CA GLY A 6 -10.73 20.74 6.56
C GLY A 6 -11.67 19.57 6.85
N GLU A 7 -11.54 18.43 6.16
CA GLU A 7 -12.30 17.21 6.48
C GLU A 7 -11.66 16.52 7.70
N SER A 8 -11.96 17.03 8.91
CA SER A 8 -11.59 16.35 10.16
C SER A 8 -12.24 14.96 10.20
N PRO A 9 -11.55 13.93 10.73
CA PRO A 9 -12.17 12.62 10.93
C PRO A 9 -13.41 12.82 11.83
N ALA A 10 -14.57 12.37 11.38
CA ALA A 10 -15.81 12.47 12.17
C ALA A 10 -15.66 11.64 13.46
N SER A 11 -15.23 12.30 14.55
CA SER A 11 -15.24 11.94 15.98
C SER A 11 -14.91 10.51 16.46
N ARG A 12 -14.62 9.55 15.58
CA ARG A 12 -14.41 8.11 15.87
C ARG A 12 -13.09 7.55 15.31
N GLY A 13 -12.14 8.43 14.95
CA GLY A 13 -10.82 8.06 14.46
C GLY A 13 -10.65 8.08 12.94
N ILE A 14 -9.46 7.69 12.46
CA ILE A 14 -9.11 7.69 11.04
C ILE A 14 -9.82 6.51 10.35
N PRO A 15 -10.54 6.72 9.23
CA PRO A 15 -11.18 5.63 8.51
C PRO A 15 -10.18 4.53 8.14
N SER A 16 -10.50 3.25 8.36
CA SER A 16 -9.62 2.11 8.04
C SER A 16 -9.09 2.11 6.59
N LYS A 17 -9.88 2.66 5.66
CA LYS A 17 -9.46 2.84 4.26
C LYS A 17 -8.24 3.77 4.14
N ARG A 18 -8.07 4.72 5.05
CA ARG A 18 -7.03 5.76 5.05
C ARG A 18 -5.91 5.51 6.06
N SER A 19 -5.92 4.40 6.79
CA SER A 19 -4.90 4.09 7.81
C SER A 19 -4.13 2.80 7.51
N LEU A 20 -2.91 2.73 8.05
CA LEU A 20 -2.14 1.51 8.24
C LEU A 20 -2.27 1.09 9.71
N TRP A 21 -2.22 -0.21 9.95
CA TRP A 21 -2.09 -0.76 11.29
C TRP A 21 -0.61 -0.97 11.59
N PHE A 22 -0.05 -0.11 12.42
CA PHE A 22 1.34 -0.19 12.83
C PHE A 22 1.41 -0.08 14.35
N ASP A 23 1.79 -1.18 14.98
CA ASP A 23 2.10 -1.24 16.41
C ASP A 23 3.48 -1.87 16.54
N TYR A 24 4.45 -1.10 17.06
CA TYR A 24 5.82 -1.56 17.21
C TYR A 24 5.94 -2.76 18.18
N GLY A 25 5.07 -2.85 19.18
CA GLY A 25 5.04 -3.98 20.11
C GLY A 25 4.39 -5.24 19.54
N GLN A 26 3.68 -5.12 18.41
CA GLN A 26 2.89 -6.17 17.79
C GLN A 26 3.12 -6.25 16.28
N LEU A 27 4.38 -6.15 15.86
CA LEU A 27 4.73 -6.34 14.45
C LEU A 27 4.46 -7.79 14.02
N PRO A 28 4.06 -8.02 12.75
CA PRO A 28 3.83 -9.37 12.23
C PRO A 28 4.99 -10.33 12.43
N MET A 29 6.22 -9.81 12.34
CA MET A 29 7.48 -10.52 12.51
C MET A 29 8.51 -9.58 13.16
N ALA A 30 9.58 -10.15 13.70
CA ALA A 30 10.69 -9.35 14.23
C ALA A 30 11.30 -8.45 13.14
N VAL A 31 11.78 -7.26 13.52
CA VAL A 31 12.45 -6.33 12.59
C VAL A 31 13.76 -6.88 12.00
N THR A 32 14.34 -7.89 12.66
CA THR A 32 15.54 -8.60 12.21
C THR A 32 15.24 -9.73 11.24
N ALA A 33 13.98 -10.15 11.10
CA ALA A 33 13.57 -11.21 10.20
C ALA A 33 13.33 -10.68 8.78
N ARG A 34 13.47 -11.57 7.79
CA ARG A 34 12.97 -11.30 6.45
C ARG A 34 11.44 -11.41 6.45
N TRP A 35 10.79 -10.37 5.95
CA TRP A 35 9.33 -10.32 5.82
C TRP A 35 8.94 -10.70 4.40
N GLU A 36 7.86 -11.47 4.27
CA GLU A 36 7.26 -11.81 2.99
C GLU A 36 6.02 -10.94 2.73
N ALA A 37 5.43 -11.05 1.53
CA ALA A 37 4.28 -10.23 1.13
C ALA A 37 3.13 -10.29 2.14
N GLU A 38 2.86 -11.48 2.68
CA GLU A 38 1.86 -11.76 3.70
C GLU A 38 2.05 -10.93 4.96
N ASP A 39 3.29 -10.67 5.36
CA ASP A 39 3.62 -9.93 6.57
C ASP A 39 3.37 -8.44 6.38
N PHE A 40 3.82 -7.87 5.26
CA PHE A 40 3.52 -6.49 4.90
C PHE A 40 2.00 -6.26 4.78
N LEU A 41 1.29 -7.22 4.19
CA LEU A 41 -0.15 -7.12 4.00
C LEU A 41 -0.93 -7.18 5.32
N LYS A 42 -0.40 -7.75 6.40
CA LYS A 42 -1.02 -7.67 7.74
C LYS A 42 -1.04 -6.23 8.27
N LEU A 43 -0.07 -5.38 7.89
CA LEU A 43 -0.08 -3.95 8.25
C LEU A 43 -1.14 -3.17 7.46
N VAL A 44 -1.38 -3.57 6.21
CA VAL A 44 -2.35 -2.90 5.34
C VAL A 44 -3.78 -3.40 5.60
N PHE A 45 -3.95 -4.71 5.74
CA PHE A 45 -5.21 -5.40 6.00
C PHE A 45 -5.04 -6.33 7.21
N PRO A 46 -5.18 -5.81 8.44
CA PRO A 46 -5.05 -6.61 9.65
C PRO A 46 -6.07 -7.75 9.66
N PRO A 47 -5.66 -9.03 9.66
CA PRO A 47 -6.58 -10.17 9.51
C PRO A 47 -7.67 -10.22 10.58
N GLN A 48 -7.38 -9.75 11.80
CA GLN A 48 -8.32 -9.69 12.92
C GLN A 48 -9.52 -8.75 12.67
N TYR A 49 -9.40 -7.81 11.73
CA TYR A 49 -10.46 -6.86 11.37
C TYR A 49 -10.91 -6.96 9.91
N GLN A 50 -10.04 -7.45 9.03
CA GLN A 50 -10.17 -7.36 7.57
C GLN A 50 -9.76 -8.68 6.89
N ARG A 51 -10.15 -9.84 7.46
CA ARG A 51 -9.75 -11.17 6.97
C ARG A 51 -9.99 -11.38 5.48
N ALA A 52 -11.20 -11.10 5.00
CA ALA A 52 -11.54 -11.30 3.58
C ALA A 52 -10.70 -10.41 2.65
N GLN A 53 -10.46 -9.15 3.03
CA GLN A 53 -9.61 -8.23 2.25
C GLN A 53 -8.15 -8.68 2.27
N TYR A 54 -7.66 -9.15 3.42
CA TYR A 54 -6.31 -9.70 3.57
C TYR A 54 -6.10 -10.91 2.64
N ASP A 55 -6.98 -11.90 2.71
CA ASP A 55 -6.86 -13.12 1.90
C ASP A 55 -6.89 -12.79 0.39
N ILE A 56 -7.75 -11.86 -0.03
CA ILE A 56 -7.80 -11.39 -1.43
C ILE A 56 -6.53 -10.60 -1.80
N ALA A 57 -6.00 -9.76 -0.90
CA ALA A 57 -4.79 -8.98 -1.15
C ALA A 57 -3.56 -9.89 -1.33
N VAL A 58 -3.42 -10.93 -0.50
CA VAL A 58 -2.34 -11.92 -0.62
C VAL A 58 -2.39 -12.59 -1.98
N LYS A 59 -3.56 -13.14 -2.36
CA LYS A 59 -3.75 -13.76 -3.68
C LYS A 59 -3.42 -12.82 -4.83
N LEU A 60 -3.84 -11.55 -4.75
CA LEU A 60 -3.58 -10.56 -5.78
C LEU A 60 -2.09 -10.18 -5.87
N VAL A 61 -1.41 -10.01 -4.74
CA VAL A 61 0.02 -9.66 -4.73
C VAL A 61 0.87 -10.79 -5.28
N HIS A 62 0.54 -12.05 -4.98
CA HIS A 62 1.20 -13.21 -5.59
C HIS A 62 1.00 -13.25 -7.11
N LEU A 63 -0.24 -13.07 -7.58
CA LEU A 63 -0.50 -12.96 -9.02
C LEU A 63 0.36 -11.86 -9.67
N LEU A 64 0.41 -10.67 -9.07
CA LEU A 64 1.23 -9.56 -9.58
C LEU A 64 2.74 -9.75 -9.37
N GLY A 65 3.16 -10.73 -8.57
CA GLY A 65 4.56 -11.12 -8.42
C GLY A 65 5.00 -12.13 -9.48
N GLU A 66 4.06 -12.95 -9.96
CA GLU A 66 4.27 -13.91 -11.05
C GLU A 66 4.17 -13.26 -12.44
N HIS A 67 3.43 -12.15 -12.55
CA HIS A 67 3.21 -11.40 -13.79
C HIS A 67 3.78 -9.97 -13.67
N GLU A 68 4.46 -9.48 -14.71
CA GLU A 68 4.96 -8.09 -14.73
C GLU A 68 3.81 -7.07 -14.58
N GLU A 69 2.70 -7.34 -15.26
CA GLU A 69 1.47 -6.57 -15.20
C GLU A 69 0.27 -7.43 -15.61
N ILE A 70 -0.92 -7.01 -15.20
CA ILE A 70 -2.19 -7.63 -15.62
C ILE A 70 -3.18 -6.57 -16.10
N ASP A 71 -3.92 -6.87 -17.16
CA ASP A 71 -4.95 -6.00 -17.68
C ASP A 71 -6.33 -6.25 -17.03
N GLY A 72 -7.33 -5.47 -17.46
CA GLY A 72 -8.68 -5.55 -16.89
C GLY A 72 -9.41 -6.87 -17.15
N ASP A 73 -9.14 -7.51 -18.29
CA ASP A 73 -9.79 -8.74 -18.76
C ASP A 73 -9.13 -9.97 -18.13
N GLU A 74 -7.80 -9.98 -18.03
CA GLU A 74 -7.03 -10.97 -17.28
C GLU A 74 -7.44 -10.98 -15.81
N LEU A 75 -7.55 -9.78 -15.20
CA LEU A 75 -8.01 -9.64 -13.82
C LEU A 75 -9.44 -10.17 -13.64
N ALA A 76 -10.34 -9.92 -14.59
CA ALA A 76 -11.72 -10.43 -14.52
C ALA A 76 -11.77 -11.96 -14.59
N THR A 77 -10.95 -12.56 -15.46
CA THR A 77 -10.83 -14.02 -15.61
C THR A 77 -10.29 -14.64 -14.33
N TRP A 78 -9.19 -14.09 -13.79
CA TRP A 78 -8.60 -14.55 -12.53
C TRP A 78 -9.57 -14.45 -11.36
N MET A 79 -10.37 -13.38 -11.29
CA MET A 79 -11.37 -13.19 -10.24
C MET A 79 -12.41 -14.30 -10.22
N GLN A 80 -12.91 -14.69 -11.40
CA GLN A 80 -13.89 -15.77 -11.53
C GLN A 80 -13.28 -17.11 -11.10
N ALA A 81 -12.07 -17.41 -11.57
CA ALA A 81 -11.35 -18.65 -11.23
C ALA A 81 -11.06 -18.78 -9.73
N ASN A 82 -10.86 -17.66 -9.02
CA ASN A 82 -10.48 -17.64 -7.61
C ASN A 82 -11.63 -17.32 -6.64
N GLY A 83 -12.87 -17.18 -7.15
CA GLY A 83 -14.04 -16.84 -6.33
C GLY A 83 -13.94 -15.48 -5.64
N VAL A 84 -13.27 -14.50 -6.26
CA VAL A 84 -13.00 -13.19 -5.66
C VAL A 84 -14.15 -12.22 -5.97
N PRO A 85 -14.85 -11.67 -4.95
CA PRO A 85 -15.93 -10.73 -5.17
C PRO A 85 -15.45 -9.42 -5.81
N ASN A 86 -16.12 -8.99 -6.88
CA ASN A 86 -15.81 -7.75 -7.59
C ASN A 86 -15.88 -6.51 -6.70
N SER A 87 -16.92 -6.44 -5.86
CA SER A 87 -17.11 -5.36 -4.90
C SER A 87 -15.94 -5.25 -3.92
N THR A 88 -15.41 -6.37 -3.43
CA THR A 88 -14.29 -6.36 -2.48
C THR A 88 -12.98 -6.02 -3.16
N LEU A 89 -12.66 -6.66 -4.29
CA LEU A 89 -11.38 -6.43 -4.97
C LEU A 89 -11.28 -5.02 -5.55
N ARG A 90 -12.24 -4.60 -6.38
CA ARG A 90 -12.17 -3.34 -7.14
C ARG A 90 -12.48 -2.11 -6.29
N ASN A 91 -13.31 -2.23 -5.24
CA ASN A 91 -13.71 -1.08 -4.43
C ASN A 91 -12.93 -0.97 -3.11
N LEU A 92 -12.37 -2.06 -2.58
CA LEU A 92 -11.69 -2.06 -1.28
C LEU A 92 -10.19 -2.37 -1.41
N VAL A 93 -9.84 -3.53 -1.95
CA VAL A 93 -8.45 -4.03 -1.94
C VAL A 93 -7.54 -3.21 -2.86
N ILE A 94 -7.81 -3.20 -4.17
CA ILE A 94 -6.94 -2.48 -5.12
C ILE A 94 -6.88 -0.98 -4.78
N PRO A 95 -7.99 -0.28 -4.45
CA PRO A 95 -7.90 1.13 -4.08
C PRO A 95 -7.05 1.40 -2.84
N LYS A 96 -7.03 0.49 -1.86
CA LYS A 96 -6.18 0.64 -0.66
C LYS A 96 -4.72 0.36 -0.98
N LEU A 97 -4.41 -0.73 -1.70
CA LEU A 97 -3.05 -1.03 -2.18
C LEU A 97 -2.47 0.11 -3.02
N TYR A 98 -3.28 0.68 -3.93
CA TYR A 98 -2.87 1.82 -4.76
C TYR A 98 -2.59 3.06 -3.91
N ARG A 99 -3.46 3.36 -2.94
CA ARG A 99 -3.32 4.52 -2.05
C ARG A 99 -2.04 4.47 -1.22
N VAL A 100 -1.68 3.28 -0.72
CA VAL A 100 -0.46 3.11 0.06
C VAL A 100 0.78 2.97 -0.84
N GLY A 101 0.62 2.89 -2.17
CA GLY A 101 1.73 2.83 -3.11
C GLY A 101 2.32 1.44 -3.31
N MET A 102 1.58 0.38 -2.99
CA MET A 102 2.01 -1.01 -3.26
C MET A 102 1.69 -1.48 -4.67
N VAL A 103 0.71 -0.85 -5.34
CA VAL A 103 0.38 -1.13 -6.75
C VAL A 103 0.23 0.16 -7.54
N ALA A 104 0.54 0.10 -8.83
CA ALA A 104 0.36 1.18 -9.79
C ALA A 104 -0.76 0.83 -10.80
N ARG A 105 -1.45 1.86 -11.29
CA ARG A 105 -2.48 1.73 -12.32
C ARG A 105 -2.12 2.61 -13.50
N GLU A 106 -2.01 2.04 -14.68
CA GLU A 106 -1.69 2.74 -15.91
C GLU A 106 -2.82 2.57 -16.94
N ARG A 107 -3.04 3.59 -17.77
CA ARG A 107 -3.93 3.50 -18.92
C ARG A 107 -3.06 3.32 -20.15
N ARG A 108 -3.19 2.19 -20.86
CA ARG A 108 -2.51 1.96 -22.13
C ARG A 108 -3.51 2.05 -23.29
N ASN A 109 -3.09 2.75 -24.33
CA ASN A 109 -3.77 2.73 -25.63
C ASN A 109 -3.37 1.45 -26.36
N PRO A 110 -4.32 0.57 -26.72
CA PRO A 110 -3.99 -0.70 -27.36
C PRO A 110 -3.33 -0.56 -28.74
N THR A 111 -3.55 0.56 -29.43
CA THR A 111 -3.23 0.72 -30.87
C THR A 111 -2.20 1.82 -31.17
N GLY A 112 -1.75 2.58 -30.17
CA GLY A 112 -0.78 3.67 -30.37
C GLY A 112 -1.24 4.84 -31.25
N GLN A 113 -2.53 4.92 -31.63
CA GLN A 113 -3.08 6.04 -32.40
C GLN A 113 -3.78 7.05 -31.48
N ASP A 114 -3.22 8.25 -31.39
CA ASP A 114 -3.33 9.11 -30.21
C ASP A 114 -4.67 9.81 -29.93
N LEU A 115 -5.73 9.66 -30.74
CA LEU A 115 -6.90 10.55 -30.58
C LEU A 115 -8.29 9.93 -30.83
N LYS A 116 -8.40 8.65 -31.21
CA LYS A 116 -9.72 8.06 -31.58
C LYS A 116 -10.10 6.78 -30.86
N ASP A 117 -9.21 6.19 -30.07
CA ASP A 117 -9.50 4.89 -29.47
C ASP A 117 -10.24 5.04 -28.13
N LYS A 118 -11.52 4.67 -28.12
CA LYS A 118 -12.42 4.85 -26.96
C LYS A 118 -12.16 3.84 -25.83
N ARG A 119 -11.23 2.89 -26.00
CA ARG A 119 -11.00 1.76 -25.07
C ARG A 119 -9.57 1.75 -24.54
N HIS A 120 -9.27 2.69 -23.64
CA HIS A 120 -8.08 2.56 -22.79
C HIS A 120 -8.17 1.28 -21.95
N ARG A 121 -7.16 0.43 -21.99
CA ARG A 121 -7.04 -0.70 -21.06
C ARG A 121 -6.36 -0.23 -19.78
N MET A 122 -6.94 -0.58 -18.65
CA MET A 122 -6.33 -0.38 -17.35
C MET A 122 -5.38 -1.54 -17.08
N VAL A 123 -4.13 -1.22 -16.77
CA VAL A 123 -3.09 -2.18 -16.42
C VAL A 123 -2.73 -1.98 -14.94
N LEU A 124 -2.56 -3.08 -14.22
CA LEU A 124 -2.21 -3.13 -12.80
C LEU A 124 -0.87 -3.86 -12.62
N LYS A 125 0.03 -3.29 -11.82
CA LYS A 125 1.35 -3.88 -11.50
C LYS A 125 1.79 -3.55 -10.08
N LEU A 126 2.77 -4.29 -9.55
CA LEU A 126 3.41 -3.95 -8.28
C LEU A 126 4.15 -2.61 -8.37
N SER A 127 4.28 -1.93 -7.23
CA SER A 127 5.00 -0.66 -7.12
C SER A 127 5.89 -0.66 -5.89
N ASN A 128 7.07 -0.05 -6.04
CA ASN A 128 8.04 0.15 -4.97
C ASN A 128 7.77 1.41 -4.11
N ARG A 129 6.78 2.24 -4.48
CA ARG A 129 6.51 3.55 -3.84
C ARG A 129 6.22 3.44 -2.35
N PHE A 130 5.54 2.37 -1.92
CA PHE A 130 5.30 2.09 -0.50
C PHE A 130 6.62 1.99 0.28
N GLY A 131 7.56 1.20 -0.24
CA GLY A 131 8.87 1.00 0.36
C GLY A 131 9.74 2.26 0.34
N GLU A 132 9.76 2.97 -0.80
CA GLU A 132 10.49 4.24 -0.94
C GLU A 132 10.02 5.28 0.08
N ALA A 133 8.71 5.45 0.23
CA ALA A 133 8.13 6.40 1.17
C ALA A 133 8.46 6.05 2.63
N LEU A 134 8.27 4.78 3.03
CA LEU A 134 8.57 4.36 4.40
C LEU A 134 10.06 4.40 4.73
N LYS A 135 10.93 4.04 3.78
CA LYS A 135 12.38 4.16 3.94
C LYS A 135 12.79 5.61 4.16
N HIS A 136 12.24 6.53 3.37
CA HIS A 136 12.51 7.96 3.53
C HIS A 136 12.03 8.49 4.88
N ILE A 137 10.78 8.21 5.27
CA ILE A 137 10.21 8.62 6.57
C ILE A 137 11.07 8.11 7.74
N GLY A 138 11.46 6.83 7.70
CA GLY A 138 12.30 6.23 8.72
C GLY A 138 13.69 6.89 8.81
N GLY A 139 14.32 7.14 7.66
CA GLY A 139 15.62 7.80 7.59
C GLY A 139 15.60 9.23 8.16
N GLU A 140 14.60 10.03 7.78
CA GLU A 140 14.45 11.40 8.27
C GLU A 140 14.23 11.44 9.80
N TRP A 141 13.42 10.52 10.33
CA TRP A 141 13.20 10.44 11.77
C TRP A 141 14.49 10.10 12.54
N VAL A 142 15.27 9.13 12.06
CA VAL A 142 16.57 8.77 12.65
C VAL A 142 17.51 9.98 12.65
N SER A 143 17.62 10.68 11.52
CA SER A 143 18.45 11.88 11.39
C SER A 143 18.08 12.96 12.42
N LEU A 144 16.78 13.19 12.61
CA LEU A 144 16.25 14.15 13.58
C LEU A 144 16.64 13.77 15.02
N VAL A 145 16.48 12.50 15.38
CA VAL A 145 16.81 11.99 16.73
C VAL A 145 18.31 12.12 17.02
N GLU A 146 19.17 11.73 16.09
CA GLU A 146 20.62 11.81 16.27
C GLU A 146 21.11 13.26 16.39
N THR A 147 20.56 14.16 15.56
CA THR A 147 20.84 15.60 15.66
C THR A 147 20.48 16.14 17.05
N GLY A 148 19.33 15.74 17.59
CA GLY A 148 18.91 16.10 18.94
C GLY A 148 19.84 15.57 20.04
N ARG A 149 20.35 14.34 19.89
CA ARG A 149 21.31 13.73 20.83
C ARG A 149 22.65 14.49 20.84
N ILE A 150 23.17 14.84 19.67
CA ILE A 150 24.44 15.58 19.54
C ILE A 150 24.32 16.96 20.19
N LYS A 151 23.22 17.68 19.95
CA LYS A 151 22.99 19.00 20.57
C LYS A 151 22.98 18.93 22.09
N ARG A 152 22.31 17.93 22.67
CA ARG A 152 22.29 17.72 24.13
C ARG A 152 23.67 17.45 24.71
N LYS A 153 24.49 16.60 24.06
CA LYS A 153 25.87 16.34 24.51
C LYS A 153 26.71 17.62 24.55
N LYS A 154 26.66 18.43 23.48
CA LYS A 154 27.36 19.73 23.43
C LYS A 154 26.93 20.70 24.52
N THR A 155 25.64 20.75 24.86
CA THR A 155 25.12 21.60 25.95
C THR A 155 25.61 21.14 27.33
N VAL A 156 25.83 19.84 27.52
CA VAL A 156 26.36 19.28 28.77
C VAL A 156 27.88 19.51 28.88
N GLU A 157 28.62 19.44 27.78
CA GLU A 157 30.08 19.73 27.75
C GLU A 157 30.41 21.23 27.84
N SER A 158 29.44 22.11 27.54
CA SER A 158 29.59 23.57 27.64
C SER A 158 29.14 24.13 29.00
N LYS A 159 28.73 23.28 29.94
CA LYS A 159 28.33 23.63 31.31
C LYS A 159 29.30 23.01 32.30
#